data_AF-A0A3D3E871-F1
#
_entry.id   AF-A0A3D3E871-F1
#
_cell.length_a   1.000
_cell.length_b   1.000
_cell.length_c   1.000
_cell.angle_alpha   90.00
_cell.angle_beta   90.00
_cell.angle_gamma   90.00
#
_symmetry.space_group_name_H-M   'P 1'
#
loop_
_entity.id
_entity.type
_entity.pdbx_description
1 polymer ?
#
loop_
_entity_poly.entity_id
_entity_poly.type
_entity_poly.pdbx_seq_one_letter_code
_entity_poly.pdbx_strand_id
1 'polypeptide(L)' 'MNSAGIAVQFSALPPGVVMILAAIAVPWIPHMARQAWMLAAIALSAWGLTTGAGEHFVWTALGYEFVLYRADALT' A
#
# COMPACT_ATOMS: atom_id res chain seq x y z
N MET A 1 7.41 -20.82 25.05
CA MET A 1 5.97 -20.92 24.76
C MET A 1 5.69 -19.85 23.70
N ASN A 2 5.66 -20.27 22.44
CA ASN A 2 5.64 -19.36 21.28
C ASN A 2 4.19 -19.02 20.98
N SER A 3 3.77 -17.79 21.26
CA SER A 3 2.45 -17.31 20.87
C SER A 3 2.39 -17.30 19.34
N ALA A 4 1.54 -18.15 18.74
CA ALA A 4 1.20 -18.14 17.33
C ALA A 4 0.38 -16.88 16.99
N GLY A 5 0.97 -15.71 17.23
CA GLY A 5 0.46 -14.43 16.79
C GLY A 5 0.79 -14.30 15.31
N ILE A 6 -0.25 -14.13 14.49
CA ILE A 6 -0.12 -13.71 13.11
C ILE A 6 0.52 -12.31 13.15
N ALA A 7 1.83 -12.24 12.97
CA ALA A 7 2.55 -10.98 12.88
C ALA A 7 2.42 -10.48 11.44
N VAL A 8 1.52 -9.52 11.21
CA VAL A 8 1.42 -8.82 9.94
C VAL A 8 2.19 -7.51 10.07
N GLN A 9 3.34 -7.42 9.42
CA GLN A 9 4.11 -6.18 9.33
C GLN A 9 3.69 -5.42 8.08
N PHE A 10 3.01 -4.29 8.26
CA PHE A 10 2.63 -3.37 7.19
C PHE A 10 3.62 -2.20 7.18
N SER A 11 4.66 -2.25 6.36
CA SER A 11 5.63 -1.15 6.28
C SER A 11 5.07 0.02 5.46
N ALA A 12 4.30 -0.24 4.41
CA ALA A 12 3.53 0.71 3.62
C ALA A 12 2.64 -0.06 2.63
N LEU A 13 1.54 0.56 2.22
CA LEU A 13 0.69 -0.01 1.18
C LEU A 13 1.30 0.30 -0.20
N PRO A 14 1.39 -0.69 -1.12
CA PRO A 14 1.86 -0.44 -2.47
C PRO A 14 1.05 0.70 -3.12
N PRO A 15 1.68 1.55 -3.94
CA PRO A 15 1.00 2.70 -4.56
C PRO A 15 -0.27 2.31 -5.31
N GLY A 16 -0.27 1.16 -5.99
CA GLY A 16 -1.44 0.63 -6.68
C GLY A 16 -2.61 0.31 -5.75
N VAL A 17 -2.35 -0.17 -4.53
CA VAL A 17 -3.39 -0.43 -3.52
C VAL A 17 -3.98 0.89 -3.03
N VAL A 18 -3.14 1.89 -2.79
CA VAL A 18 -3.58 3.25 -2.43
C VAL A 18 -4.48 3.82 -3.54
N MET A 19 -4.15 3.59 -4.81
CA MET A 19 -4.98 4.03 -5.93
C MET A 19 -6.32 3.31 -6.02
N ILE A 20 -6.37 1.99 -5.76
CA ILE A 20 -7.65 1.24 -5.73
C ILE A 20 -8.55 1.78 -4.62
N LEU A 21 -8.00 2.02 -3.43
CA LEU A 21 -8.74 2.62 -2.32
C LEU A 21 -9.23 4.04 -2.65
N ALA A 22 -8.37 4.86 -3.27
CA ALA A 22 -8.74 6.19 -3.72
C ALA A 22 -9.82 6.17 -4.81
N ALA A 23 -9.83 5.15 -5.68
CA ALA A 23 -10.81 4.98 -6.75
C ALA A 23 -12.21 4.65 -6.23
N ILE A 24 -12.31 3.88 -5.13
CA ILE A 24 -13.59 3.60 -4.46
C ILE A 24 -14.24 4.91 -4.01
N ALA A 25 -13.48 5.91 -3.56
CA ALA A 25 -14.02 7.19 -3.11
C ALA A 25 -14.51 8.11 -4.24
N VAL A 26 -14.05 7.92 -5.48
CA VAL A 26 -14.34 8.79 -6.65
C VAL A 26 -15.84 9.01 -6.96
N PRO A 27 -16.74 8.02 -6.85
CA PRO A 27 -18.15 8.19 -7.18
C PRO A 27 -18.85 9.24 -6.31
N TRP A 28 -18.41 9.40 -5.07
CA TRP A 28 -18.98 10.36 -4.11
C TRP A 28 -18.43 11.78 -4.27
N ILE A 29 -17.49 12.01 -5.18
CA ILE A 29 -16.81 13.30 -5.34
C ILE A 29 -17.48 14.12 -6.46
N PRO A 30 -17.87 15.38 -6.19
CA PRO A 30 -18.47 16.27 -7.17
C PRO A 30 -17.49 16.55 -8.33
N HIS A 31 -18.03 16.73 -9.55
CA HIS A 31 -17.24 16.84 -10.78
C HIS A 31 -16.09 17.86 -10.71
N MET A 32 -16.28 18.97 -10.00
CA MET A 32 -15.27 20.03 -9.83
C MET A 32 -14.05 19.57 -9.01
N ALA A 33 -14.23 18.67 -8.05
CA ALA A 33 -13.17 18.20 -7.15
C ALA A 33 -12.49 16.90 -7.62
N ARG A 34 -13.04 16.21 -8.64
CA ARG A 34 -12.49 14.94 -9.16
C ARG A 34 -11.05 15.08 -9.66
N GLN A 35 -10.74 16.20 -10.31
CA GLN A 35 -9.42 16.42 -10.88
C GLN A 35 -8.36 16.64 -9.80
N ALA A 36 -8.69 17.43 -8.77
CA ALA A 36 -7.85 17.60 -7.59
C ALA A 36 -7.69 16.27 -6.82
N TRP A 37 -8.75 15.47 -6.72
CA TRP A 37 -8.72 14.16 -6.08
C TRP A 37 -7.79 13.18 -6.79
N MET A 38 -7.84 13.11 -8.13
CA MET A 38 -6.96 12.23 -8.90
C MET A 38 -5.48 12.60 -8.72
N LEU A 39 -5.16 13.90 -8.73
CA LEU A 39 -3.79 14.37 -8.48
C LEU A 39 -3.35 14.08 -7.05
N ALA A 40 -4.23 14.27 -6.06
CA ALA A 40 -3.96 13.94 -4.67
C ALA A 40 -3.73 12.43 -4.48
N ALA A 41 -4.53 11.58 -5.12
CA ALA A 41 -4.38 10.12 -5.06
C ALA A 41 -3.02 9.67 -5.62
N ILE A 42 -2.61 10.25 -6.76
CA ILE A 42 -1.29 9.97 -7.36
C ILE A 42 -0.18 10.45 -6.42
N ALA A 43 -0.23 11.69 -5.93
CA ALA A 43 0.79 12.25 -5.04
C ALA A 43 0.93 11.44 -3.74
N LEU A 44 -0.19 11.06 -3.11
CA LEU A 44 -0.19 10.23 -1.90
C LEU A 44 0.33 8.81 -2.18
N SER A 45 -0.01 8.22 -3.33
CA SER A 45 0.51 6.91 -3.72
C SER A 45 2.00 6.91 -4.00
N ALA A 46 2.50 7.97 -4.65
CA ALA A 46 3.92 8.11 -4.99
C ALA A 46 4.77 8.47 -3.76
N TRP A 47 4.20 9.14 -2.76
CA TRP A 47 4.88 9.40 -1.49
C TRP A 47 5.34 8.10 -0.82
N GLY A 48 4.55 7.02 -0.91
CA GLY A 48 4.93 5.69 -0.42
C GLY A 48 6.12 5.04 -1.13
N LEU A 49 6.50 5.53 -2.32
CA LEU A 49 7.72 5.07 -3.01
C LEU A 49 8.99 5.75 -2.47
N THR A 50 8.84 6.92 -1.85
CA THR A 50 9.98 7.68 -1.29
C THR A 50 10.35 7.23 0.13
N THR A 51 9.52 6.42 0.79
CA THR A 51 9.70 5.97 2.18
C THR A 51 10.65 4.78 2.35
N GLY A 52 11.37 4.36 1.29
CA GLY A 52 12.60 3.56 1.41
C GLY A 52 12.44 2.05 1.28
N ALA A 53 13.52 1.40 0.85
CA ALA A 53 13.61 -0.05 0.61
C ALA A 53 13.34 -0.86 1.89
N GLY A 54 12.50 -1.89 1.79
CA GLY A 54 12.14 -2.77 2.91
C GLY A 54 10.65 -3.15 3.00
N GLU A 55 9.86 -2.86 1.97
CA GLU A 55 8.44 -3.22 1.89
C GLU A 55 8.26 -4.69 1.54
N HIS A 56 8.55 -5.58 2.49
CA HIS A 56 8.15 -6.98 2.39
C HIS A 56 6.86 -7.17 3.18
N PHE A 57 5.73 -7.24 2.47
CA PHE A 57 4.52 -7.82 3.04
C PHE A 57 4.75 -9.33 3.19
N VAL A 58 5.38 -9.68 4.30
CA VAL A 58 5.63 -11.06 4.71
C VAL A 58 4.44 -11.53 5.53
N TRP A 59 3.65 -12.42 4.95
CA TRP A 59 2.67 -13.16 5.72
C TRP A 59 3.30 -14.50 6.13
N THR A 60 3.64 -14.64 7.41
CA THR A 60 3.99 -15.93 7.99
C THR A 60 2.72 -16.71 8.36
N ALA A 61 2.44 -17.80 7.65
CA ALA A 61 1.34 -18.70 7.94
C ALA A 61 1.83 -20.15 7.95
N LEU A 62 1.47 -20.93 8.97
CA LEU A 62 1.74 -22.38 9.03
C LEU A 62 3.23 -22.77 8.91
N GLY A 63 4.13 -21.84 9.23
CA GLY A 63 5.59 -22.02 9.10
C GLY A 63 6.16 -21.67 7.72
N TYR A 64 5.32 -21.22 6.78
CA TYR A 64 5.73 -20.72 5.46
C TYR A 64 5.72 -19.19 5.43
N GLU A 65 6.70 -18.64 4.71
CA GLU A 65 6.86 -17.21 4.50
C GLU A 65 6.29 -16.82 3.13
N PHE A 66 5.10 -16.20 3.11
CA PHE A 66 4.47 -15.73 1.88
C PHE A 66 4.84 -14.27 1.65
N VAL A 67 5.67 -14.04 0.64
CA VAL A 67 6.04 -12.69 0.18
C VAL A 67 5.08 -12.29 -0.94
N LEU A 68 4.08 -11.45 -0.66
CA LEU A 68 3.14 -10.99 -1.69
C LEU A 68 3.78 -10.00 -2.67
N TYR A 69 4.69 -9.16 -2.19
CA TYR A 69 5.25 -8.08 -2.98
C TYR A 69 6.66 -7.74 -2.51
N ARG A 70 7.53 -7.49 -3.50
CA ARG A 70 8.89 -6.97 -3.33
C ARG A 70 8.97 -5.72 -4.22
N ALA A 71 8.90 -4.54 -3.61
CA ALA A 71 9.22 -3.30 -4.30
C ALA A 71 10.74 -3.10 -4.25
N ASP A 72 11.36 -3.02 -5.41
CA ASP A 72 12.72 -2.47 -5.54
C ASP A 72 12.59 -0.94 -5.55
N ALA A 73 13.37 -0.26 -4.72
CA ALA A 73 13.27 1.19 -4.60
C ALA A 73 13.80 1.88 -5.87
N LEU A 74 13.29 3.07 -6.18
CA LEU A 74 13.75 3.86 -7.34
C LEU A 74 15.08 4.60 -7.08
N THR A 75 15.93 4.10 -6.17
CA THR A 75 17.22 4.72 -5.77
C THR A 75 18.40 3.84 -6.13
#